data_AF-G9KP72-F1
#
_entry.id   AF-G9KP72-F1
#
_cell.length_a   1.000
_cell.length_b   1.000
_cell.length_c   1.000
_cell.angle_alpha   90.00
_cell.angle_beta   90.00
_cell.angle_gamma   90.00
#
_symmetry.space_group_name_H-M   'P 1'
#
loop_
_entity.id
_entity.type
_entity.pdbx_description
1 polymer ?
#
loop_
_entity_poly.entity_id
_entity_poly.type
_entity_poly.pdbx_seq_one_letter_code
_entity_poly.pdbx_strand_id
1 'polypeptide(L)'
;GFVIGNMKEQGQALKEFFDSLNEAIMRLVAVIMWYAPLGILFLIAGKIVEMEDMGVIGGQLAMYTVTVIVGLLIHAVIVLPLLYFLVTRKNPWVFIGGLLQALITALGTSSSSATLPITFKCLEENNGVDKRVTRFV
;
A
#
# COMPACT_ATOMS: atom_id res chain seq x y z
N GLY A 1 13.53 15.70 8.69
CA GLY A 1 14.01 14.32 8.86
C GLY A 1 15.53 14.27 9.02
N PHE A 2 16.28 14.21 7.91
CA PHE A 2 17.72 13.92 7.90
C PHE A 2 18.59 14.84 8.79
N VAL A 3 18.46 16.17 8.68
CA VAL A 3 19.25 17.12 9.48
C VAL A 3 18.94 17.02 10.97
N ILE A 4 17.66 17.07 11.35
CA ILE A 4 17.19 16.96 12.75
C ILE A 4 17.58 15.60 13.35
N GLY A 5 17.50 14.51 12.58
CA GLY A 5 17.92 13.19 13.02
C GLY A 5 19.43 13.07 13.28
N ASN A 6 20.25 13.82 12.55
CA ASN A 6 21.71 13.86 12.75
C ASN A 6 22.13 14.74 13.94
N MET A 7 21.26 15.59 14.47
CA MET A 7 21.53 16.46 15.63
C MET A 7 21.49 15.73 16.99
N LYS A 8 21.22 14.41 17.00
CA LYS A 8 21.14 13.57 18.22
C LYS A 8 20.24 14.20 19.28
N GLU A 9 20.71 14.37 20.52
CA GLU A 9 19.93 14.90 21.63
C GLU A 9 19.42 16.33 21.39
N GLN A 10 20.15 17.16 20.64
CA GLN A 10 19.75 18.54 20.34
C GLN A 10 18.55 18.60 19.39
N GLY A 11 18.36 17.57 18.56
CA GLY A 11 17.22 17.45 17.64
C GLY A 11 15.96 16.86 18.29
N GLN A 12 16.06 16.35 19.52
CA GLN A 12 14.99 15.57 20.13
C GLN A 12 13.71 16.37 20.37
N ALA A 13 13.82 17.60 20.90
CA ALA A 13 12.66 18.46 21.13
C ALA A 13 11.89 18.77 19.83
N LEU A 14 12.61 19.00 18.73
CA LEU A 14 12.00 19.22 17.42
C LEU A 14 11.36 17.94 16.87
N LYS A 15 12.00 16.79 17.04
CA LYS A 15 11.43 15.49 16.63
C LYS A 15 10.13 15.22 17.38
N GLU A 16 10.12 15.34 18.71
CA GLU A 16 8.93 15.11 19.54
C GLU A 16 7.80 16.09 19.22
N PHE A 17 8.13 17.34 18.91
CA PHE A 17 7.16 18.32 18.42
C PHE A 17 6.51 17.86 17.10
N PHE A 18 7.30 17.47 16.10
CA PHE A 18 6.77 17.01 14.82
C PHE A 18 6.00 15.70 14.92
N ASP A 19 6.43 14.77 15.78
CA ASP A 19 5.71 13.53 16.05
C ASP A 19 4.34 13.81 16.70
N SER A 20 4.29 14.73 17.67
CA SER A 20 3.04 15.15 18.31
C SER A 20 2.11 15.88 17.33
N LEU A 21 2.66 16.73 16.47
CA LEU A 21 1.90 17.41 15.42
C LEU A 21 1.31 16.41 14.41
N ASN A 22 2.11 15.42 14.00
CA ASN A 22 1.65 14.36 13.10
C ASN A 22 0.50 13.57 13.73
N GLU A 23 0.61 13.19 15.00
CA GLU A 23 -0.46 12.51 15.74
C GLU A 23 -1.75 13.36 15.80
N ALA A 24 -1.63 14.66 16.06
CA ALA A 24 -2.77 15.57 16.04
C ALA A 24 -3.45 15.64 14.65
N ILE A 25 -2.66 15.72 13.58
CA ILE A 25 -3.16 15.72 12.19
C ILE A 25 -3.85 14.39 11.87
N MET A 26 -3.27 13.25 12.25
CA MET A 26 -3.87 11.94 12.00
C MET A 26 -5.22 11.79 12.72
N ARG A 27 -5.36 12.32 13.94
CA ARG A 27 -6.66 12.37 14.63
C ARG A 27 -7.67 13.24 13.92
N LEU A 28 -7.25 14.40 13.40
CA LEU A 28 -8.12 15.27 12.60
C LEU A 28 -8.59 14.56 11.31
N VAL A 29 -7.68 13.88 10.60
CA VAL A 29 -8.01 13.08 9.41
C VAL A 29 -9.04 12.00 9.75
N ALA A 30 -8.89 11.31 10.89
CA ALA A 30 -9.87 10.32 11.34
C ALA A 30 -11.27 10.93 11.55
N VAL A 31 -11.35 12.13 12.15
CA VAL A 31 -12.62 12.86 12.30
C VAL A 31 -13.21 13.21 10.93
N ILE A 32 -12.41 13.72 10.00
CA ILE A 32 -12.87 14.04 8.64
C ILE A 32 -13.38 12.77 7.92
N MET A 33 -12.70 11.63 8.09
CA MET A 33 -13.14 10.36 7.51
C MET A 33 -14.50 9.89 8.06
N TRP A 34 -14.87 10.25 9.30
CA TRP A 34 -16.23 10.00 9.82
C TRP A 34 -17.31 10.84 9.12
N TYR A 35 -16.98 12.05 8.68
CA TYR A 35 -17.89 12.91 7.90
C TYR A 35 -17.87 12.61 6.40
N ALA A 36 -16.81 11.97 5.90
CA ALA A 36 -16.63 11.66 4.48
C ALA A 36 -17.80 10.91 3.82
N PRO A 37 -18.48 9.92 4.45
CA PRO A 37 -19.61 9.22 3.83
C PRO A 37 -20.73 10.16 3.40
N LEU A 38 -21.03 11.17 4.23
CA LEU A 38 -22.05 12.16 3.91
C LEU A 38 -21.60 13.06 2.74
N GLY A 39 -20.35 13.53 2.77
CA GLY A 39 -19.79 14.35 1.69
C GLY A 39 -19.74 13.60 0.36
N ILE A 40 -19.27 12.35 0.36
CA ILE A 40 -19.19 11.50 -0.84
C ILE A 40 -20.59 11.24 -1.41
N LEU A 41 -21.60 11.02 -0.58
CA LEU A 41 -22.99 10.84 -1.03
C LEU A 41 -23.47 12.04 -1.85
N PHE A 42 -23.29 13.25 -1.34
CA PHE A 42 -23.70 14.47 -2.07
C PHE A 42 -22.85 14.74 -3.30
N LEU A 43 -21.54 14.45 -3.26
CA LEU A 43 -20.66 14.60 -4.42
C LEU A 43 -21.04 13.63 -5.55
N ILE A 44 -21.33 12.38 -5.23
CA ILE A 44 -21.79 11.39 -6.22
C ILE A 44 -23.15 11.79 -6.77
N ALA A 45 -24.09 12.18 -5.91
CA ALA A 45 -25.42 12.64 -6.35
C ALA A 45 -25.33 13.87 -7.26
N GLY A 46 -24.50 14.86 -6.91
CA GLY A 46 -24.26 16.03 -7.74
C GLY A 46 -23.64 15.68 -9.09
N LYS A 47 -22.64 14.78 -9.10
CA LYS A 47 -22.02 14.31 -10.34
C LYS A 47 -22.97 13.53 -11.25
N ILE A 48 -23.91 12.80 -10.67
CA ILE A 48 -24.96 12.11 -11.42
C ILE A 48 -25.92 13.12 -12.08
N VAL A 49 -26.33 14.17 -11.35
CA VAL A 49 -27.29 15.17 -11.85
C VAL A 49 -26.68 16.07 -12.93
N GLU A 50 -25.38 16.38 -12.84
CA GLU A 50 -24.67 17.18 -13.86
C GLU A 50 -24.52 16.48 -15.22
N MET A 51 -24.79 15.18 -15.32
CA MET A 51 -24.42 14.38 -16.49
C MET A 51 -25.63 13.76 -17.19
N GLU A 52 -25.67 13.90 -18.51
CA GLU A 52 -26.82 13.50 -19.34
C GLU A 52 -26.86 11.99 -19.64
N ASP A 53 -25.71 11.28 -19.58
CA ASP A 53 -25.63 9.85 -19.92
C ASP A 53 -24.84 9.02 -18.89
N MET A 54 -25.58 8.27 -18.09
CA MET A 54 -25.06 7.36 -17.07
C MET A 54 -24.27 6.17 -17.65
N GLY A 55 -24.53 5.79 -18.91
CA GLY A 55 -23.83 4.70 -19.58
C GLY A 55 -22.38 5.04 -19.90
N VAL A 56 -22.11 6.31 -20.21
CA VAL A 56 -20.75 6.80 -20.51
C VAL A 56 -19.86 6.76 -19.27
N ILE A 57 -20.37 7.17 -18.10
CA ILE A 57 -19.61 7.12 -16.84
C ILE A 57 -19.34 5.69 -16.41
N GLY A 58 -20.34 4.81 -16.48
CA GLY A 58 -20.17 3.40 -16.17
C GLY A 58 -19.09 2.74 -17.04
N GLY A 59 -19.10 3.05 -18.34
CA GLY A 59 -18.06 2.61 -19.27
C GLY A 59 -16.68 3.18 -18.95
N GLN A 60 -16.58 4.47 -18.65
CA GLN A 60 -15.29 5.10 -18.30
C GLN A 60 -14.72 4.58 -16.98
N LEU A 61 -15.53 4.41 -15.95
CA LEU A 61 -15.11 3.81 -14.67
C LEU A 61 -14.69 2.36 -14.86
N ALA A 62 -15.44 1.57 -15.65
CA ALA A 62 -15.06 0.20 -15.96
C ALA A 62 -13.71 0.15 -16.69
N MET A 63 -13.50 0.99 -17.70
CA MET A 63 -12.23 1.08 -18.42
C MET A 63 -11.08 1.52 -17.52
N TYR A 64 -11.32 2.47 -16.61
CA TYR A 64 -10.35 2.86 -15.59
C TYR A 64 -9.98 1.67 -14.68
N THR A 65 -10.97 0.98 -14.12
CA THR A 65 -10.75 -0.19 -13.25
C THR A 65 -9.97 -1.29 -13.98
N VAL A 66 -10.35 -1.61 -15.22
CA VAL A 66 -9.63 -2.59 -16.05
C VAL A 66 -8.19 -2.16 -16.28
N THR A 67 -7.96 -0.89 -16.61
CA THR A 67 -6.61 -0.35 -16.84
C THR A 67 -5.73 -0.47 -15.59
N VAL A 68 -6.27 -0.14 -14.42
CA VAL A 68 -5.55 -0.26 -13.15
C VAL A 68 -5.23 -1.72 -12.84
N ILE A 69 -6.21 -2.63 -12.97
CA ILE A 69 -6.01 -4.06 -12.71
C ILE A 69 -4.95 -4.64 -13.65
N VAL A 70 -5.03 -4.33 -14.95
CA VAL A 70 -4.05 -4.79 -15.94
C VAL A 70 -2.66 -4.22 -15.62
N GLY A 71 -2.57 -2.94 -15.26
CA GLY A 71 -1.31 -2.31 -14.86
C GLY A 71 -0.68 -3.00 -13.64
N LEU A 72 -1.48 -3.29 -12.61
CA LEU A 72 -1.03 -4.00 -11.41
C LEU A 72 -0.60 -5.44 -11.72
N LEU A 73 -1.33 -6.15 -12.58
CA LEU A 73 -0.96 -7.50 -13.01
C LEU A 73 0.35 -7.52 -13.79
N ILE A 74 0.53 -6.61 -14.75
CA ILE A 74 1.78 -6.46 -15.49
C ILE A 74 2.93 -6.16 -14.52
N HIS A 75 2.71 -5.26 -13.56
CA HIS A 75 3.73 -4.93 -12.58
C HIS A 75 4.10 -6.13 -11.69
N ALA A 76 3.11 -6.86 -11.17
CA ALA A 76 3.29 -7.98 -10.27
C ALA A 76 3.86 -9.24 -10.95
N VAL A 77 3.50 -9.51 -12.21
CA VAL A 77 3.81 -10.75 -12.94
C VAL A 77 5.00 -10.58 -13.88
N ILE A 78 5.25 -9.37 -14.39
CA ILE A 78 6.33 -9.12 -15.37
C ILE A 78 7.43 -8.27 -14.74
N VAL A 79 7.11 -7.07 -14.25
CA VAL A 79 8.13 -6.10 -13.83
C VAL A 79 8.90 -6.58 -12.60
N LEU A 80 8.20 -6.95 -11.52
CA LEU A 80 8.85 -7.41 -10.28
C LEU A 80 9.59 -8.75 -10.46
N PRO A 81 9.04 -9.78 -11.13
CA PRO A 81 9.76 -11.03 -11.36
C PRO A 81 10.98 -10.87 -12.26
N LEU A 82 10.90 -10.01 -13.29
CA LEU A 82 12.02 -9.70 -14.17
C LEU A 82 13.14 -8.99 -13.41
N LEU A 83 12.80 -8.00 -12.58
CA LEU A 83 13.77 -7.29 -11.74
C LEU A 83 14.44 -8.25 -10.76
N TYR A 84 13.67 -9.13 -10.11
CA TYR A 84 14.20 -10.16 -9.23
C TYR A 84 15.17 -11.09 -9.97
N PHE A 85 14.79 -11.56 -11.16
CA PHE A 85 15.64 -12.44 -11.97
C PHE A 85 16.92 -11.73 -12.43
N LEU A 86 16.84 -10.46 -12.83
CA LEU A 86 18.00 -9.70 -13.29
C LEU A 86 19.04 -9.50 -12.17
N VAL A 87 18.58 -9.22 -10.95
CA VAL A 87 19.45 -8.96 -9.79
C VAL A 87 19.95 -10.26 -9.15
N THR A 88 19.06 -11.23 -8.90
CA THR A 88 19.39 -12.44 -8.12
C THR A 88 19.78 -13.63 -8.99
N ARG A 89 19.43 -13.61 -10.29
CA ARG A 89 19.55 -14.73 -11.24
C ARG A 89 18.93 -16.04 -10.75
N LYS A 90 17.90 -15.95 -9.89
CA LYS A 90 17.12 -17.08 -9.40
C LYS A 90 15.71 -17.05 -9.95
N ASN A 91 15.05 -18.21 -9.97
CA ASN A 91 13.68 -18.33 -10.45
C ASN A 91 12.70 -17.56 -9.53
N PRO A 92 12.05 -16.48 -10.00
CA PRO A 92 11.13 -15.68 -9.19
C PRO A 92 9.85 -16.43 -8.81
N TRP A 93 9.42 -17.40 -9.62
CA TRP A 93 8.16 -18.12 -9.38
C TRP A 93 8.22 -19.01 -8.14
N VAL A 94 9.40 -19.58 -7.85
CA VAL A 94 9.63 -20.35 -6.61
C VAL A 94 9.53 -19.44 -5.39
N PHE A 95 10.11 -18.24 -5.49
CA PHE A 95 10.06 -17.23 -4.42
C PHE A 95 8.64 -16.73 -4.16
N ILE A 96 7.86 -16.47 -5.21
CA ILE A 96 6.44 -16.07 -5.11
C ILE A 96 5.61 -17.21 -4.52
N GLY A 97 5.89 -18.47 -4.89
CA GLY A 97 5.24 -19.65 -4.31
C GLY A 97 5.37 -19.72 -2.79
N GLY A 98 6.56 -19.41 -2.24
CA GLY A 98 6.77 -19.33 -0.80
C GLY A 98 6.02 -18.19 -0.09
N LEU A 99 5.58 -17.17 -0.82
CA LEU A 99 4.81 -16.02 -0.31
C LEU A 99 3.29 -16.14 -0.52
N LEU A 100 2.80 -17.22 -1.14
CA LEU A 100 1.40 -17.33 -1.55
C LEU A 100 0.40 -17.11 -0.40
N GLN A 101 0.72 -17.62 0.80
CA GLN A 101 -0.13 -17.41 1.99
C GLN A 101 -0.23 -15.93 2.39
N ALA A 102 0.87 -15.19 2.33
CA ALA A 102 0.89 -13.75 2.62
C ALA A 102 0.09 -12.98 1.55
N LEU A 103 0.23 -13.35 0.28
CA LEU A 103 -0.50 -12.73 -0.84
C LEU A 103 -2.02 -12.94 -0.73
N ILE A 104 -2.47 -14.15 -0.42
CA ILE A 104 -3.90 -14.46 -0.21
C ILE A 104 -4.44 -13.68 0.98
N THR A 105 -3.67 -13.60 2.06
CA THR A 105 -4.09 -12.84 3.24
C THR A 105 -4.16 -11.35 2.91
N ALA A 106 -3.23 -10.81 2.13
CA ALA A 106 -3.23 -9.40 1.74
C ALA A 106 -4.42 -9.03 0.88
N LEU A 107 -4.86 -9.95 0.02
CA LEU A 107 -6.09 -9.80 -0.73
C LEU A 107 -7.33 -9.80 0.20
N GLY A 108 -7.37 -10.70 1.17
CA GLY A 108 -8.50 -10.82 2.11
C GLY A 108 -8.61 -9.67 3.11
N THR A 109 -7.47 -9.15 3.60
CA THR A 109 -7.46 -8.05 4.59
C THR A 109 -7.43 -6.67 3.95
N SER A 110 -7.03 -6.56 2.68
CA SER A 110 -6.80 -5.29 1.97
C SER A 110 -5.89 -4.30 2.73
N SER A 111 -4.99 -4.82 3.58
CA SER A 111 -4.09 -4.01 4.41
C SER A 111 -2.69 -4.63 4.47
N SER A 112 -1.70 -3.89 3.96
CA SER A 112 -0.30 -4.33 3.93
C SER A 112 0.32 -4.45 5.32
N SER A 113 -0.07 -3.58 6.27
CA SER A 113 0.44 -3.64 7.66
C SER A 113 -0.11 -4.84 8.41
N ALA A 114 -1.36 -5.23 8.14
CA ALA A 114 -1.96 -6.43 8.73
C ALA A 114 -1.28 -7.72 8.23
N THR A 115 -0.68 -7.71 7.04
CA THR A 115 -0.03 -8.90 6.44
C THR A 115 1.45 -9.03 6.71
N LEU A 116 2.06 -7.99 7.27
CA LEU A 116 3.47 -7.95 7.61
C LEU A 116 3.96 -9.15 8.45
N PRO A 117 3.27 -9.57 9.55
CA PRO A 117 3.75 -10.72 10.33
C PRO A 117 3.75 -12.04 9.54
N ILE A 118 2.77 -12.24 8.66
CA ILE A 118 2.67 -13.45 7.82
C ILE A 118 3.74 -13.40 6.72
N THR A 119 4.00 -12.21 6.18
CA THR A 119 5.05 -11.99 5.18
C THR A 119 6.42 -12.35 5.73
N PHE A 120 6.76 -11.91 6.95
CA PHE A 120 8.03 -12.28 7.59
C PHE A 120 8.15 -13.79 7.82
N LYS A 121 7.09 -14.44 8.30
CA LYS A 121 7.08 -15.89 8.49
C LYS A 121 7.35 -16.62 7.17
N CYS A 122 6.65 -16.25 6.10
CA CYS A 122 6.86 -16.84 4.77
C CYS A 122 8.28 -16.59 4.22
N LEU A 123 8.84 -15.40 4.42
CA LEU A 123 10.20 -15.07 3.98
C LEU A 123 11.27 -15.88 4.74
N GLU A 124 11.14 -15.99 6.06
CA GLU A 124 12.10 -16.69 6.91
C GLU A 124 11.99 -18.22 6.77
N GLU A 125 10.77 -18.78 6.76
CA GLU A 125 10.53 -20.23 6.78
C GLU A 125 10.47 -20.85 5.38
N ASN A 126 9.79 -20.23 4.42
CA ASN A 126 9.59 -20.82 3.09
C ASN A 126 10.69 -20.43 2.10
N ASN A 127 11.14 -19.17 2.14
CA ASN A 127 12.13 -18.64 1.21
C ASN A 127 13.55 -18.58 1.79
N GLY A 128 13.73 -18.88 3.09
CA GLY A 128 15.04 -18.97 3.74
C GLY A 128 15.82 -17.65 3.77
N VAL A 129 15.14 -16.50 3.79
CA VAL A 129 15.79 -15.19 3.86
C VAL A 129 16.34 -14.93 5.26
N ASP A 130 17.54 -14.37 5.35
CA ASP A 130 18.19 -14.05 6.63
C ASP A 130 17.34 -13.07 7.46
N LYS A 131 17.09 -13.42 8.73
CA LYS A 131 16.27 -12.64 9.66
C LYS A 131 16.76 -11.21 9.86
N ARG A 132 18.05 -10.96 9.68
CA ARG A 132 18.66 -9.62 9.77
C ARG A 132 18.19 -8.74 8.62
N VAL A 133 17.94 -9.32 7.44
CA VAL A 133 17.47 -8.59 6.27
C VAL A 133 15.95 -8.42 6.33
N THR A 134 15.20 -9.49 6.64
CA THR A 134 13.73 -9.42 6.70
C THR A 134 13.24 -8.45 7.77
N ARG A 135 13.93 -8.29 8.90
CA ARG A 135 13.50 -7.38 9.97
C ARG A 135 13.95 -5.93 9.78
N PHE A 136 14.81 -5.69 8.79
CA PHE A 136 15.32 -4.35 8.48
C PHE A 136 14.58 -3.72 7.29
N VAL A 137 14.28 -4.52 6.26
CA VAL A 137 13.56 -4.12 5.04
C VAL A 137 12.06 -4.35 5.20
#